data_AF-A0A561W0P5-F1
#
_entry.id   AF-A0A561W0P5-F1
#
_cell.length_a   1.000
_cell.length_b   1.000
_cell.length_c   1.000
_cell.angle_alpha   90.00
_cell.angle_beta   90.00
_cell.angle_gamma   90.00
#
_symmetry.space_group_name_H-M   'P 1'
#
loop_
_entity.id
_entity.type
_entity.pdbx_description
1 polymer ?
#
loop_
_entity_poly.entity_id
_entity_poly.type
_entity_poly.pdbx_seq_one_letter_code
_entity_poly.pdbx_strand_id
1 'polypeptide(L)'
;MARAGRPGGGSGGGTGGGGAGRPPRSYGGINAANGISSAQQATGQARQQGHPPGVGQGSTTTPPRPTRPPAPTTPPPAGGIHHSDASRKHILEGDGGRQGGHLAGTGFSNKTEFPKSWDEAKILDAAHRVTQQGPPTRGPNPTKDADGNPVWAYDYVGVVDGVEVKTTVLADGEIRTAFPSRKTDPGVILNPPAPNPAPEGIPMGNPPRYSNPDVGGDGSWTWEGPKGNKIIRVVQDGQGNVTRTELGDYKKR
;
A
#
# COMPACT_ATOMS: atom_id res chain seq x y z
N MET A 1 70.02 27.06 11.94
CA MET A 1 69.63 27.49 13.31
C MET A 1 68.11 27.56 13.34
N ALA A 2 67.31 26.96 14.22
CA ALA A 2 67.48 26.06 15.36
C ALA A 2 66.18 25.21 15.47
N ARG A 3 66.30 23.97 15.98
CA ARG A 3 65.17 23.11 16.42
C ARG A 3 64.68 23.56 17.81
N ALA A 4 63.40 23.31 18.11
CA ALA A 4 62.81 22.83 19.38
C ALA A 4 61.30 23.15 19.37
N GLY A 5 60.35 22.39 19.93
CA GLY A 5 60.35 21.16 20.70
C GLY A 5 58.90 20.81 21.08
N ARG A 6 58.59 19.52 21.24
CA ARG A 6 57.45 19.04 22.06
C ARG A 6 57.94 18.88 23.50
N PRO A 7 57.08 19.11 24.51
CA PRO A 7 56.68 17.99 25.39
C PRO A 7 55.23 18.13 25.93
N GLY A 8 54.49 17.02 26.12
CA GLY A 8 54.17 16.45 27.44
C GLY A 8 52.72 16.79 27.82
N GLY A 9 51.80 15.89 28.15
CA GLY A 9 51.87 14.78 29.11
C GLY A 9 51.07 15.19 30.36
N GLY A 10 49.88 14.62 30.58
CA GLY A 10 49.06 14.95 31.75
C GLY A 10 47.85 14.02 31.91
N SER A 11 47.92 13.18 32.93
CA SER A 11 46.97 12.15 33.35
C SER A 11 46.04 12.67 34.45
N GLY A 12 44.85 12.07 34.60
CA GLY A 12 43.91 12.22 35.73
C GLY A 12 42.46 12.15 35.24
N GLY A 13 41.56 11.29 35.70
CA GLY A 13 41.47 10.54 36.94
C GLY A 13 40.19 10.95 37.69
N GLY A 14 39.22 10.05 37.81
CA GLY A 14 38.07 10.15 38.73
C GLY A 14 36.69 10.08 38.04
N THR A 15 35.98 8.95 38.06
CA THR A 15 35.06 8.41 39.10
C THR A 15 33.79 9.21 39.33
N GLY A 16 32.63 8.55 39.10
CA GLY A 16 31.45 8.75 39.93
C GLY A 16 30.10 8.81 39.22
N GLY A 17 29.37 7.68 39.25
CA GLY A 17 28.02 7.69 39.82
C GLY A 17 26.81 7.81 38.90
N GLY A 18 26.09 6.69 38.75
CA GLY A 18 24.66 6.67 39.11
C GLY A 18 23.62 6.63 37.98
N GLY A 19 22.96 5.47 37.85
CA GLY A 19 21.49 5.47 37.79
C GLY A 19 20.80 5.00 36.51
N ALA A 20 20.11 3.86 36.66
CA ALA A 20 18.82 3.51 36.07
C ALA A 20 18.73 3.11 34.57
N GLY A 21 18.98 1.80 34.33
CA GLY A 21 18.01 0.89 33.73
C GLY A 21 17.40 1.24 32.37
N ARG A 22 18.11 0.94 31.28
CA ARG A 22 17.47 0.70 29.98
C ARG A 22 16.95 -0.75 29.93
N PRO A 23 15.68 -1.00 29.57
CA PRO A 23 15.17 -2.35 29.42
C PRO A 23 15.87 -3.06 28.24
N PRO A 24 16.04 -4.38 28.30
CA PRO A 24 16.72 -5.16 27.26
C PRO A 24 16.00 -5.05 25.91
N ARG A 25 16.72 -4.60 24.88
CA ARG A 25 16.23 -4.39 23.50
C ARG A 25 16.21 -5.68 22.65
N SER A 26 16.06 -6.84 23.27
CA SER A 26 16.05 -8.11 22.54
C SER A 26 15.25 -9.16 23.29
N TYR A 27 14.09 -9.51 22.73
CA TYR A 27 13.41 -10.77 22.98
C TYR A 27 13.03 -11.37 21.63
N GLY A 28 13.53 -12.58 21.35
CA GLY A 28 13.17 -13.36 20.17
C GLY A 28 13.42 -12.68 18.83
N GLY A 29 14.68 -12.57 18.38
CA GLY A 29 15.06 -12.34 16.97
C GLY A 29 14.54 -11.08 16.27
N ILE A 30 13.73 -10.24 16.90
CA ILE A 30 13.11 -9.07 16.28
C ILE A 30 13.83 -7.81 16.78
N ASN A 31 14.59 -7.19 15.89
CA ASN A 31 15.22 -5.91 16.11
C ASN A 31 14.23 -4.79 15.75
N ALA A 32 13.67 -4.11 16.76
CA ALA A 32 12.68 -3.04 16.59
C ALA A 32 13.23 -1.74 15.96
N ALA A 33 14.47 -1.72 15.49
CA ALA A 33 15.04 -0.60 14.73
C ALA A 33 14.70 -0.64 13.23
N ASN A 34 14.17 -1.76 12.70
CA ASN A 34 13.94 -1.96 11.27
C ASN A 34 12.45 -2.19 10.96
N GLY A 35 11.72 -1.11 10.73
CA GLY A 35 10.34 -1.16 10.23
C GLY A 35 10.23 -1.73 8.81
N ILE A 36 9.12 -2.44 8.55
CA ILE A 36 8.57 -2.89 7.24
C ILE A 36 9.44 -3.87 6.42
N SER A 37 10.76 -3.90 6.56
CA SER A 37 11.66 -4.72 5.73
C SER A 37 11.77 -6.21 6.14
N SER A 38 11.27 -6.59 7.32
CA SER A 38 11.41 -7.96 7.86
C SER A 38 10.41 -8.98 7.28
N ALA A 39 9.18 -8.55 6.97
CA ALA A 39 8.14 -9.45 6.48
C ALA A 39 8.40 -9.95 5.03
N GLN A 40 9.01 -9.11 4.20
CA GLN A 40 9.38 -9.47 2.83
C GLN A 40 10.69 -10.28 2.75
N GLN A 41 11.64 -10.04 3.68
CA GLN A 41 12.86 -10.84 3.77
C GLN A 41 12.60 -12.27 4.27
N ALA A 42 11.65 -12.45 5.21
CA ALA A 42 11.27 -13.77 5.70
C ALA A 42 10.64 -14.66 4.60
N THR A 43 9.90 -14.07 3.66
CA THR A 43 9.26 -14.82 2.56
C THR A 43 10.25 -15.18 1.44
N GLY A 44 11.33 -14.40 1.27
CA GLY A 44 12.38 -14.65 0.28
C GLY A 44 13.40 -15.71 0.71
N GLN A 45 13.77 -15.76 1.99
CA GLN A 45 14.77 -16.71 2.50
C GLN A 45 14.26 -18.15 2.63
N ALA A 46 12.94 -18.35 2.78
CA ALA A 46 12.34 -19.69 2.85
C ALA A 46 12.32 -20.45 1.50
N ARG A 47 12.58 -19.77 0.36
CA ARG A 47 12.59 -20.40 -0.98
C ARG A 47 13.98 -20.86 -1.46
N GLN A 48 15.06 -20.52 -0.77
CA GLN A 48 16.43 -20.78 -1.23
C GLN A 48 17.20 -21.86 -0.47
N GLN A 49 16.63 -22.46 0.57
CA GLN A 49 17.25 -23.58 1.28
C GLN A 49 16.48 -24.87 0.95
N GLY A 50 17.06 -25.67 0.06
CA GLY A 50 16.55 -26.98 -0.32
C GLY A 50 16.30 -27.86 0.90
N HIS A 51 15.27 -28.71 0.81
CA HIS A 51 14.90 -29.66 1.85
C HIS A 51 16.07 -30.62 2.15
N PRO A 52 16.64 -30.62 3.37
CA PRO A 52 17.41 -31.75 3.86
C PRO A 52 16.46 -32.83 4.36
N PRO A 53 16.74 -34.13 4.12
CA PRO A 53 15.94 -35.20 4.67
C PRO A 53 16.23 -35.36 6.17
N GLY A 54 15.17 -35.33 6.97
CA GLY A 54 15.01 -35.99 8.27
C GLY A 54 16.05 -35.75 9.36
N VAL A 55 15.66 -35.01 10.41
CA VAL A 55 15.73 -35.42 11.83
C VAL A 55 15.11 -34.33 12.73
N GLY A 56 14.25 -34.73 13.68
CA GLY A 56 13.92 -33.95 14.88
C GLY A 56 12.59 -33.19 14.88
N GLN A 57 11.57 -33.77 15.52
CA GLN A 57 10.36 -33.06 15.98
C GLN A 57 10.73 -32.01 17.04
N GLY A 58 11.15 -30.83 16.59
CA GLY A 58 11.16 -29.62 17.40
C GLY A 58 9.83 -28.89 17.19
N SER A 59 8.98 -28.87 18.20
CA SER A 59 7.70 -28.15 18.19
C SER A 59 7.97 -26.64 18.10
N THR A 60 8.05 -26.12 16.88
CA THR A 60 8.06 -24.68 16.62
C THR A 60 6.63 -24.18 16.73
N THR A 61 6.30 -23.56 17.85
CA THR A 61 5.06 -22.83 18.08
C THR A 61 4.99 -21.66 17.09
N THR A 62 4.34 -21.90 15.95
CA THR A 62 3.97 -20.83 15.03
C THR A 62 3.02 -19.90 15.79
N PRO A 63 3.26 -18.58 15.85
CA PRO A 63 2.35 -17.67 16.52
C PRO A 63 0.94 -17.83 15.93
N PRO A 64 -0.10 -17.88 16.77
CA PRO A 64 -1.45 -18.10 16.29
C PRO A 64 -1.82 -17.00 15.30
N ARG A 65 -2.23 -17.42 14.10
CA ARG A 65 -2.78 -16.50 13.10
C ARG A 65 -4.02 -15.82 13.71
N PRO A 66 -4.17 -14.49 13.60
CA PRO A 66 -5.36 -13.81 14.09
C PRO A 66 -6.62 -14.50 13.57
N THR A 67 -7.50 -14.88 14.48
CA THR A 67 -8.79 -15.47 14.13
C THR A 67 -9.77 -14.35 13.83
N ARG A 68 -10.63 -14.56 12.82
CA ARG A 68 -11.70 -13.60 12.50
C ARG A 68 -12.70 -13.60 13.66
N PRO A 69 -13.21 -12.43 14.10
CA PRO A 69 -14.31 -12.40 15.05
C PRO A 69 -15.56 -13.08 14.46
N PRO A 70 -16.55 -13.47 15.30
CA PRO A 70 -17.85 -13.92 14.81
C PRO A 70 -18.49 -12.91 13.85
N ALA A 71 -19.28 -13.39 12.88
CA ALA A 71 -20.00 -12.52 11.97
C ALA A 71 -21.00 -11.65 12.74
N PRO A 72 -21.02 -10.32 12.54
CA PRO A 72 -22.05 -9.47 13.11
C PRO A 72 -23.42 -9.82 12.52
N THR A 73 -24.47 -9.67 13.32
CA THR A 73 -25.85 -9.93 12.89
C THR A 73 -26.50 -8.73 12.20
N THR A 74 -25.90 -7.54 12.34
CA THR A 74 -26.37 -6.29 11.70
C THR A 74 -25.20 -5.49 11.15
N PRO A 75 -25.40 -4.71 10.06
CA PRO A 75 -24.41 -3.75 9.60
C PRO A 75 -24.18 -2.63 10.64
N PRO A 76 -23.07 -1.88 10.52
CA PRO A 76 -22.87 -0.67 11.29
C PRO A 76 -24.07 0.28 11.13
N PRO A 77 -24.49 1.00 12.18
CA PRO A 77 -25.53 2.01 12.06
C PRO A 77 -25.08 3.11 11.10
N ALA A 78 -26.03 3.69 10.37
CA ALA A 78 -25.73 4.69 9.34
C ALA A 78 -24.90 5.89 9.86
N GLY A 79 -25.14 6.33 11.11
CA GLY A 79 -24.36 7.39 11.77
C GLY A 79 -23.00 6.96 12.33
N GLY A 80 -22.67 5.67 12.30
CA GLY A 80 -21.35 5.14 12.66
C GLY A 80 -20.40 4.96 11.47
N ILE A 81 -20.88 5.20 10.25
CA ILE A 81 -20.09 5.04 9.03
C ILE A 81 -19.21 6.28 8.84
N HIS A 82 -17.91 6.09 8.58
CA HIS A 82 -16.95 7.19 8.52
C HIS A 82 -15.76 6.86 7.60
N HIS A 83 -15.01 7.91 7.22
CA HIS A 83 -13.70 7.77 6.58
C HIS A 83 -12.59 7.86 7.62
N SER A 84 -11.50 7.13 7.40
CA SER A 84 -10.23 7.31 8.09
C SER A 84 -9.22 7.97 7.14
N ASP A 85 -8.10 8.48 7.66
CA ASP A 85 -7.02 8.97 6.80
C ASP A 85 -6.45 7.87 5.89
N ALA A 86 -6.35 6.65 6.41
CA ALA A 86 -5.91 5.49 5.66
C ALA A 86 -6.89 5.14 4.54
N SER A 87 -8.19 5.19 4.81
CA SER A 87 -9.19 4.91 3.79
C SER A 87 -9.29 5.99 2.73
N ARG A 88 -9.21 7.27 3.13
CA ARG A 88 -9.13 8.40 2.21
C ARG A 88 -7.98 8.21 1.23
N LYS A 89 -6.78 7.96 1.75
CA LYS A 89 -5.59 7.72 0.92
C LYS A 89 -5.78 6.50 0.01
N HIS A 90 -6.29 5.40 0.54
CA HIS A 90 -6.52 4.19 -0.23
C HIS A 90 -7.49 4.45 -1.40
N ILE A 91 -8.61 5.11 -1.16
CA ILE A 91 -9.63 5.38 -2.18
C ILE A 91 -9.07 6.30 -3.26
N LEU A 92 -8.42 7.39 -2.87
CA LEU A 92 -8.00 8.44 -3.80
C LEU A 92 -6.72 8.08 -4.54
N GLU A 93 -5.67 7.70 -3.82
CA GLU A 93 -4.30 7.55 -4.35
C GLU A 93 -3.87 6.09 -4.48
N GLY A 94 -4.46 5.22 -3.65
CA GLY A 94 -4.08 3.82 -3.50
C GLY A 94 -2.91 3.60 -2.55
N ASP A 95 -2.73 2.34 -2.13
CA ASP A 95 -1.65 1.93 -1.20
C ASP A 95 -0.43 1.35 -1.95
N GLY A 96 -0.39 1.53 -3.27
CA GLY A 96 0.56 0.86 -4.16
C GLY A 96 0.06 -0.52 -4.62
N GLY A 97 0.81 -1.12 -5.55
CA GLY A 97 0.38 -2.37 -6.18
C GLY A 97 -0.98 -2.21 -6.87
N ARG A 98 -1.86 -3.19 -6.69
CA ARG A 98 -3.21 -3.21 -7.29
C ARG A 98 -4.30 -2.68 -6.33
N GLN A 99 -3.96 -1.96 -5.27
CA GLN A 99 -4.91 -1.59 -4.21
C GLN A 99 -5.33 -0.12 -4.31
N GLY A 100 -6.64 0.15 -4.32
CA GLY A 100 -7.20 1.50 -4.31
C GLY A 100 -6.84 2.39 -5.51
N GLY A 101 -6.93 3.71 -5.33
CA GLY A 101 -6.58 4.70 -6.36
C GLY A 101 -7.64 4.81 -7.44
N HIS A 102 -8.64 5.63 -7.15
CA HIS A 102 -9.78 5.88 -8.02
C HIS A 102 -9.95 7.38 -8.29
N LEU A 103 -9.06 8.24 -7.78
CA LEU A 103 -8.99 9.62 -8.25
C LEU A 103 -8.57 9.64 -9.73
N ALA A 104 -9.15 10.58 -10.48
CA ALA A 104 -8.82 10.79 -11.89
C ALA A 104 -7.32 11.07 -12.06
N GLY A 105 -6.67 10.34 -12.96
CA GLY A 105 -5.24 10.44 -13.27
C GLY A 105 -4.32 9.55 -12.44
N THR A 106 -4.86 8.65 -11.60
CA THR A 106 -4.01 7.65 -10.93
C THR A 106 -3.41 6.63 -11.92
N GLY A 107 -4.08 6.35 -13.02
CA GLY A 107 -3.59 5.51 -14.11
C GLY A 107 -3.48 4.02 -13.78
N PHE A 108 -4.08 3.54 -12.70
CA PHE A 108 -3.94 2.12 -12.35
C PHE A 108 -4.59 1.22 -13.41
N SER A 109 -3.82 0.25 -13.92
CA SER A 109 -4.28 -0.66 -14.96
C SER A 109 -5.54 -1.44 -14.59
N ASN A 110 -6.46 -1.57 -15.56
CA ASN A 110 -7.75 -2.27 -15.43
C ASN A 110 -8.62 -1.75 -14.28
N LYS A 111 -8.45 -0.48 -13.90
CA LYS A 111 -9.28 0.17 -12.89
C LYS A 111 -10.10 1.29 -13.50
N THR A 112 -11.25 1.50 -12.89
CA THR A 112 -12.06 2.68 -13.11
C THR A 112 -11.61 3.80 -12.18
N GLU A 113 -11.71 5.04 -12.65
CA GLU A 113 -11.49 6.25 -11.88
C GLU A 113 -12.75 7.11 -11.91
N PHE A 114 -12.97 7.85 -10.83
CA PHE A 114 -14.04 8.82 -10.74
C PHE A 114 -13.90 9.91 -11.81
N PRO A 115 -14.99 10.62 -12.15
CA PRO A 115 -14.93 11.71 -13.10
C PRO A 115 -13.86 12.74 -12.74
N LYS A 116 -13.17 13.26 -13.75
CA LYS A 116 -12.17 14.34 -13.58
C LYS A 116 -12.76 15.59 -12.88
N SER A 117 -14.06 15.82 -13.03
CA SER A 117 -14.76 16.93 -12.38
C SER A 117 -15.03 16.70 -10.88
N TRP A 118 -14.81 15.49 -10.38
CA TRP A 118 -14.96 15.18 -8.95
C TRP A 118 -13.61 15.35 -8.27
N ASP A 119 -13.57 16.30 -7.34
CA ASP A 119 -12.44 16.44 -6.43
C ASP A 119 -12.50 15.38 -5.31
N GLU A 120 -11.47 15.39 -4.47
CA GLU A 120 -11.36 14.46 -3.35
C GLU A 120 -12.56 14.53 -2.40
N ALA A 121 -13.00 15.75 -2.06
CA ALA A 121 -14.12 15.97 -1.15
C ALA A 121 -15.41 15.38 -1.72
N LYS A 122 -15.66 15.57 -3.02
CA LYS A 122 -16.81 15.01 -3.72
C LYS A 122 -16.79 13.48 -3.74
N ILE A 123 -15.63 12.87 -3.97
CA ILE A 123 -15.49 11.40 -3.98
C ILE A 123 -15.81 10.82 -2.60
N LEU A 124 -15.24 11.41 -1.55
CA LEU A 124 -15.48 10.95 -0.18
C LEU A 124 -16.92 11.16 0.27
N ASP A 125 -17.53 12.30 -0.09
CA ASP A 125 -18.96 12.55 0.12
C ASP A 125 -19.82 11.53 -0.63
N ALA A 126 -19.55 11.28 -1.91
CA ALA A 126 -20.30 10.29 -2.70
C ALA A 126 -20.21 8.88 -2.08
N ALA A 127 -19.01 8.46 -1.68
CA ALA A 127 -18.80 7.18 -1.02
C ALA A 127 -19.64 7.05 0.26
N HIS A 128 -19.70 8.11 1.07
CA HIS A 128 -20.51 8.16 2.28
C HIS A 128 -22.01 8.19 1.95
N ARG A 129 -22.46 9.06 1.03
CA ARG A 129 -23.87 9.19 0.62
C ARG A 129 -24.46 7.87 0.13
N VAL A 130 -23.70 7.06 -0.61
CA VAL A 130 -24.11 5.72 -1.03
C VAL A 130 -24.51 4.84 0.15
N THR A 131 -23.79 4.92 1.27
CA THR A 131 -24.11 4.14 2.49
C THR A 131 -25.39 4.61 3.19
N GLN A 132 -25.86 5.81 2.86
CA GLN A 132 -27.08 6.41 3.42
C GLN A 132 -28.32 6.17 2.55
N GLN A 133 -28.16 5.60 1.35
CA GLN A 133 -29.27 5.38 0.41
C GLN A 133 -30.14 4.15 0.74
N GLY A 134 -29.66 3.26 1.62
CA GLY A 134 -30.39 2.04 1.97
C GLY A 134 -29.50 0.99 2.65
N PRO A 135 -30.04 -0.23 2.85
CA PRO A 135 -29.27 -1.32 3.43
C PRO A 135 -28.12 -1.77 2.51
N PRO A 136 -27.10 -2.45 3.04
CA PRO A 136 -26.06 -3.06 2.21
C PRO A 136 -26.67 -3.99 1.17
N THR A 137 -26.11 -3.94 -0.04
CA THR A 137 -26.44 -4.86 -1.13
C THR A 137 -25.87 -6.26 -0.90
N ARG A 138 -24.80 -6.38 -0.10
CA ARG A 138 -24.16 -7.66 0.23
C ARG A 138 -23.44 -7.57 1.58
N GLY A 139 -23.41 -8.67 2.33
CA GLY A 139 -22.62 -8.82 3.56
C GLY A 139 -23.43 -9.41 4.71
N PRO A 140 -22.78 -9.77 5.83
CA PRO A 140 -21.34 -9.59 6.09
C PRO A 140 -20.45 -10.53 5.25
N ASN A 141 -19.36 -9.99 4.68
CA ASN A 141 -18.37 -10.74 3.89
C ASN A 141 -17.00 -10.72 4.57
N PRO A 142 -16.22 -11.81 4.46
CA PRO A 142 -14.88 -11.85 5.02
C PRO A 142 -13.91 -10.97 4.22
N THR A 143 -13.23 -10.03 4.88
CA THR A 143 -12.15 -9.22 4.28
C THR A 143 -10.96 -9.07 5.24
N LYS A 144 -10.06 -8.11 4.95
CA LYS A 144 -8.99 -7.64 5.82
C LYS A 144 -9.03 -6.12 5.99
N ASP A 145 -8.62 -5.63 7.15
CA ASP A 145 -8.39 -4.21 7.42
C ASP A 145 -7.08 -3.72 6.77
N ALA A 146 -6.68 -2.48 7.06
CA ALA A 146 -5.43 -1.89 6.57
C ALA A 146 -4.17 -2.63 7.07
N ASP A 147 -4.22 -3.21 8.27
CA ASP A 147 -3.11 -3.96 8.89
C ASP A 147 -3.07 -5.43 8.44
N GLY A 148 -4.07 -5.87 7.68
CA GLY A 148 -4.19 -7.25 7.19
C GLY A 148 -4.90 -8.19 8.16
N ASN A 149 -5.46 -7.70 9.26
CA ASN A 149 -6.25 -8.49 10.19
C ASN A 149 -7.58 -8.88 9.57
N PRO A 150 -8.08 -10.11 9.82
CA PRO A 150 -9.34 -10.56 9.27
C PRO A 150 -10.53 -9.84 9.94
N VAL A 151 -11.34 -9.14 9.14
CA VAL A 151 -12.53 -8.40 9.59
C VAL A 151 -13.74 -8.69 8.70
N TRP A 152 -14.93 -8.26 9.11
CA TRP A 152 -16.15 -8.36 8.30
C TRP A 152 -16.42 -7.04 7.58
N ALA A 153 -17.06 -7.11 6.41
CA ALA A 153 -17.45 -5.92 5.65
C ALA A 153 -18.78 -6.09 4.92
N TYR A 154 -19.34 -4.95 4.53
CA TYR A 154 -20.63 -4.79 3.87
C TYR A 154 -20.43 -3.97 2.60
N ASP A 155 -21.03 -4.41 1.49
CA ASP A 155 -20.99 -3.69 0.23
C ASP A 155 -22.28 -2.91 0.01
N TYR A 156 -22.13 -1.65 -0.34
CA TYR A 156 -23.19 -0.75 -0.74
C TYR A 156 -22.98 -0.39 -2.21
N VAL A 157 -24.08 -0.21 -2.93
CA VAL A 157 -24.08 0.28 -4.31
C VAL A 157 -25.16 1.35 -4.38
N GLY A 158 -24.82 2.50 -4.95
CA GLY A 158 -25.72 3.63 -5.08
C GLY A 158 -25.29 4.53 -6.23
N VAL A 159 -26.16 5.43 -6.64
CA VAL A 159 -25.87 6.38 -7.72
C VAL A 159 -25.75 7.79 -7.13
N VAL A 160 -24.69 8.50 -7.51
CA VAL A 160 -24.46 9.92 -7.16
C VAL A 160 -24.11 10.66 -8.45
N ASP A 161 -24.89 11.68 -8.79
CA ASP A 161 -24.75 12.50 -10.00
C ASP A 161 -24.56 11.69 -11.31
N GLY A 162 -25.31 10.59 -11.43
CA GLY A 162 -25.27 9.72 -12.61
C GLY A 162 -24.16 8.67 -12.62
N VAL A 163 -23.32 8.61 -11.58
CA VAL A 163 -22.26 7.60 -11.42
C VAL A 163 -22.67 6.57 -10.38
N GLU A 164 -22.71 5.29 -10.75
CA GLU A 164 -22.82 4.17 -9.83
C GLU A 164 -21.51 3.97 -9.08
N VAL A 165 -21.59 4.10 -7.77
CA VAL A 165 -20.47 3.98 -6.84
C VAL A 165 -20.69 2.75 -5.98
N LYS A 166 -19.68 1.89 -5.92
CA LYS A 166 -19.62 0.77 -4.99
C LYS A 166 -18.73 1.15 -3.80
N THR A 167 -19.26 1.02 -2.60
CA THR A 167 -18.58 1.32 -1.33
C THR A 167 -18.53 0.08 -0.46
N THR A 168 -17.37 -0.28 0.06
CA THR A 168 -17.21 -1.37 1.05
C THR A 168 -16.93 -0.76 2.42
N VAL A 169 -17.76 -1.12 3.41
CA VAL A 169 -17.69 -0.62 4.79
C VAL A 169 -17.33 -1.78 5.72
N LEU A 170 -16.31 -1.60 6.56
CA LEU A 170 -15.93 -2.57 7.58
C LEU A 170 -16.97 -2.62 8.71
N ALA A 171 -16.95 -3.69 9.50
CA ALA A 171 -17.91 -3.89 10.59
C ALA A 171 -17.78 -2.88 11.74
N ASP A 172 -16.69 -2.12 11.82
CA ASP A 172 -16.50 -0.99 12.74
C ASP A 172 -17.03 0.35 12.19
N GLY A 173 -17.53 0.37 10.95
CA GLY A 173 -18.04 1.56 10.28
C GLY A 173 -17.05 2.25 9.35
N GLU A 174 -15.78 1.84 9.29
CA GLU A 174 -14.82 2.45 8.37
C GLU A 174 -15.19 2.13 6.91
N ILE A 175 -15.33 3.15 6.07
CA ILE A 175 -15.38 2.95 4.62
C ILE A 175 -13.99 2.53 4.16
N ARG A 176 -13.80 1.25 3.82
CA ARG A 176 -12.49 0.70 3.42
C ARG A 176 -12.07 1.11 2.01
N THR A 177 -13.03 1.11 1.09
CA THR A 177 -12.80 1.43 -0.32
C THR A 177 -14.10 1.89 -0.98
N ALA A 178 -13.96 2.69 -2.04
CA ALA A 178 -15.04 3.15 -2.88
C ALA A 178 -14.52 3.36 -4.30
N PHE A 179 -15.31 2.98 -5.30
CA PHE A 179 -14.94 3.13 -6.71
C PHE A 179 -16.18 3.19 -7.62
N PRO A 180 -16.09 3.84 -8.79
CA PRO A 180 -17.17 3.79 -9.77
C PRO A 180 -17.23 2.40 -10.40
N SER A 181 -18.35 1.70 -10.28
CA SER A 181 -18.48 0.30 -10.71
C SER A 181 -18.80 0.14 -12.19
N ARG A 182 -19.34 1.17 -12.85
CA ARG A 182 -19.72 1.13 -14.27
C ARG A 182 -18.85 2.07 -15.10
N LYS A 183 -18.09 1.49 -16.02
CA LYS A 183 -17.23 2.21 -16.98
C LYS A 183 -17.99 3.07 -18.00
N THR A 184 -19.30 2.85 -18.15
CA THR A 184 -20.15 3.56 -19.11
C THR A 184 -20.82 4.78 -18.52
N ASP A 185 -20.66 5.02 -17.22
CA ASP A 185 -21.28 6.14 -16.54
C ASP A 185 -20.58 7.46 -16.91
N PRO A 186 -21.28 8.60 -16.90
CA PRO A 186 -20.75 9.86 -17.37
C PRO A 186 -19.44 10.25 -16.67
N GLY A 187 -18.39 10.46 -17.46
CA GLY A 187 -17.08 10.90 -16.98
C GLY A 187 -16.26 9.83 -16.27
N VAL A 188 -16.77 8.62 -16.03
CA VAL A 188 -15.98 7.52 -15.46
C VAL A 188 -14.91 7.12 -16.46
N ILE A 189 -13.67 7.09 -15.98
CA ILE A 189 -12.51 6.74 -16.80
C ILE A 189 -12.18 5.26 -16.56
N LEU A 190 -11.98 4.48 -17.62
CA LEU A 190 -11.44 3.12 -17.52
C LEU A 190 -10.01 3.11 -18.07
N ASN A 191 -9.05 2.75 -17.22
CA ASN A 191 -7.69 2.57 -17.67
C ASN A 191 -7.51 1.22 -18.40
N PRO A 192 -6.74 1.20 -19.50
CA PRO A 192 -6.47 -0.02 -20.26
C PRO A 192 -5.69 -1.07 -19.45
N PRO A 193 -5.63 -2.31 -19.94
CA PRO A 193 -4.70 -3.30 -19.42
C PRO A 193 -3.25 -2.86 -19.67
N ALA A 194 -2.39 -3.08 -18.69
CA ALA A 194 -0.95 -2.86 -18.82
C ALA A 194 -0.39 -3.78 -19.93
N PRO A 195 0.65 -3.33 -20.66
CA PRO A 195 1.30 -4.14 -21.68
C PRO A 195 1.73 -5.51 -21.14
N ASN A 196 1.42 -6.55 -21.90
CA ASN A 196 1.75 -7.93 -21.59
C ASN A 196 2.31 -8.63 -22.84
N PRO A 197 3.60 -9.06 -22.83
CA PRO A 197 4.53 -9.01 -21.71
C PRO A 197 4.92 -7.58 -21.32
N ALA A 198 5.30 -7.40 -20.05
CA ALA A 198 5.88 -6.15 -19.60
C ALA A 198 7.20 -5.88 -20.36
N PRO A 199 7.47 -4.63 -20.81
CA PRO A 199 8.77 -4.24 -21.34
C PRO A 199 9.97 -4.69 -20.51
N GLU A 200 11.11 -4.88 -21.18
CA GLU A 200 12.33 -5.33 -20.52
C GLU A 200 12.77 -4.35 -19.42
N GLY A 201 13.08 -4.91 -18.25
CA GLY A 201 13.64 -4.15 -17.14
C GLY A 201 12.62 -3.55 -16.19
N ILE A 202 11.34 -3.86 -16.30
CA ILE A 202 10.35 -3.43 -15.33
C ILE A 202 10.51 -4.18 -14.00
N PRO A 203 10.57 -3.47 -12.86
CA PRO A 203 10.58 -4.12 -11.55
C PRO A 203 9.24 -4.79 -11.26
N MET A 204 9.27 -6.07 -10.86
CA MET A 204 8.10 -6.92 -10.61
C MET A 204 7.12 -6.40 -9.53
N GLY A 205 7.52 -5.42 -8.71
CA GLY A 205 6.75 -4.97 -7.54
C GLY A 205 5.85 -3.75 -7.75
N ASN A 206 5.97 -3.03 -8.87
CA ASN A 206 5.21 -1.79 -9.09
C ASN A 206 4.45 -1.83 -10.42
N PRO A 207 3.12 -1.93 -10.41
CA PRO A 207 2.35 -1.89 -11.64
C PRO A 207 2.48 -0.51 -12.30
N PRO A 208 2.42 -0.44 -13.63
CA PRO A 208 2.55 0.83 -14.31
C PRO A 208 1.34 1.72 -14.09
N ARG A 209 1.55 3.01 -14.32
CA ARG A 209 0.49 4.01 -14.43
C ARG A 209 0.27 4.36 -15.90
N TYR A 210 -0.99 4.37 -16.30
CA TYR A 210 -1.42 4.87 -17.59
C TYR A 210 -1.67 6.38 -17.51
N SER A 211 -1.04 7.12 -18.39
CA SER A 211 -1.22 8.55 -18.55
C SER A 211 -2.47 8.80 -19.40
N ASN A 212 -3.65 8.75 -18.79
CA ASN A 212 -4.91 8.71 -19.53
C ASN A 212 -5.20 10.05 -20.27
N PRO A 213 -5.43 10.06 -21.60
CA PRO A 213 -5.71 11.28 -22.34
C PRO A 213 -6.93 12.08 -21.85
N ASP A 214 -7.95 11.42 -21.31
CA ASP A 214 -9.17 12.08 -20.82
C ASP A 214 -8.89 12.99 -19.61
N VAL A 215 -7.78 12.76 -18.90
CA VAL A 215 -7.31 13.63 -17.81
C VAL A 215 -6.17 14.56 -18.22
N GLY A 216 -5.77 14.56 -19.49
CA GLY A 216 -4.65 15.35 -20.02
C GLY A 216 -3.32 14.59 -20.10
N GLY A 217 -3.36 13.26 -20.01
CA GLY A 217 -2.21 12.41 -20.27
C GLY A 217 -1.88 12.25 -21.76
N ASP A 218 -0.77 11.60 -22.03
CA ASP A 218 -0.21 11.36 -23.37
C ASP A 218 -0.48 9.94 -23.90
N GLY A 219 -1.25 9.13 -23.16
CA GLY A 219 -1.55 7.74 -23.50
C GLY A 219 -0.38 6.79 -23.26
N SER A 220 0.65 7.21 -22.53
CA SER A 220 1.82 6.40 -22.24
C SER A 220 1.65 5.54 -20.98
N TRP A 221 2.37 4.42 -20.93
CA TRP A 221 2.54 3.61 -19.73
C TRP A 221 3.86 3.93 -19.06
N THR A 222 3.80 4.29 -17.78
CA THR A 222 4.99 4.61 -17.00
C THR A 222 5.19 3.60 -15.86
N TRP A 223 6.37 3.00 -15.81
CA TRP A 223 6.87 2.24 -14.67
C TRP A 223 8.00 3.01 -14.01
N GLU A 224 7.95 3.13 -12.70
CA GLU A 224 9.05 3.68 -11.93
C GLU A 224 9.36 2.75 -10.76
N GLY A 225 10.64 2.45 -10.55
CA GLY A 225 11.03 1.65 -9.40
C GLY A 225 12.50 1.24 -9.39
N PRO A 226 12.91 0.55 -8.31
CA PRO A 226 14.29 0.12 -8.14
C PRO A 226 14.64 -1.03 -9.08
N LYS A 227 15.78 -0.92 -9.77
CA LYS A 227 16.45 -2.00 -10.51
C LYS A 227 17.91 -2.04 -10.10
N GLY A 228 18.29 -3.04 -9.30
CA GLY A 228 19.62 -3.10 -8.71
C GLY A 228 19.85 -1.94 -7.73
N ASN A 229 20.92 -1.18 -7.92
CA ASN A 229 21.28 0.01 -7.15
C ASN A 229 20.75 1.31 -7.76
N LYS A 230 19.85 1.26 -8.75
CA LYS A 230 19.31 2.42 -9.45
C LYS A 230 17.78 2.50 -9.35
N ILE A 231 17.25 3.70 -9.44
CA ILE A 231 15.84 3.94 -9.76
C ILE A 231 15.77 4.14 -11.28
N ILE A 232 14.89 3.39 -11.93
CA ILE A 232 14.65 3.53 -13.36
C ILE A 232 13.20 3.95 -13.62
N ARG A 233 13.02 4.72 -14.68
CA ARG A 233 11.74 4.97 -15.32
C ARG A 233 11.73 4.27 -16.67
N VAL A 234 10.67 3.52 -16.93
CA VAL A 234 10.37 2.95 -18.24
C VAL A 234 9.08 3.61 -18.71
N VAL A 235 9.08 4.18 -19.92
CA VAL A 235 7.90 4.76 -20.55
C VAL A 235 7.66 4.00 -21.85
N GLN A 236 6.45 3.49 -22.04
CA GLN A 236 6.00 2.94 -23.32
C GLN A 236 4.91 3.86 -23.88
N ASP A 237 5.13 4.44 -25.05
CA ASP A 237 4.16 5.33 -25.70
C ASP A 237 3.01 4.55 -26.36
N GLY A 238 2.04 5.27 -26.94
CA GLY A 238 0.88 4.68 -27.63
C GLY A 238 1.24 3.89 -28.89
N GLN A 239 2.44 4.06 -29.44
CA GLN A 239 2.98 3.34 -30.58
C GLN A 239 3.79 2.10 -30.15
N GLY A 240 4.01 1.92 -28.85
CA GLY A 240 4.80 0.83 -28.28
C GLY A 240 6.30 1.09 -28.21
N ASN A 241 6.76 2.32 -28.50
CA ASN A 241 8.16 2.68 -28.33
C ASN A 241 8.49 2.77 -26.83
N VAL A 242 9.62 2.18 -26.45
CA VAL A 242 10.05 2.11 -25.05
C VAL A 242 11.24 3.02 -24.82
N THR A 243 11.09 3.97 -23.90
CA THR A 243 12.18 4.81 -23.39
C THR A 243 12.55 4.39 -21.97
N ARG A 244 13.84 4.32 -21.68
CA ARG A 244 14.36 4.03 -20.34
C ARG A 244 15.23 5.18 -19.85
N THR A 245 14.95 5.65 -18.64
CA THR A 245 15.69 6.72 -17.98
C THR A 245 16.16 6.24 -16.61
N GLU A 246 17.43 6.49 -16.28
CA GLU A 246 17.92 6.33 -14.91
C GLU A 246 17.61 7.62 -14.13
N LEU A 247 16.88 7.50 -13.02
CA LEU A 247 16.48 8.64 -12.20
C LEU A 247 17.45 8.91 -11.04
N GLY A 248 18.33 7.97 -10.73
CA GLY A 248 19.34 8.10 -9.68
C GLY A 248 19.62 6.80 -8.94
N ASP A 249 20.37 6.90 -7.85
CA ASP A 249 20.74 5.74 -7.03
C ASP A 249 19.59 5.31 -6.11
N TYR A 250 19.33 4.00 -6.07
CA TYR A 250 18.45 3.38 -5.11
C TYR A 250 19.24 2.92 -3.88
N LYS A 251 19.04 3.61 -2.75
CA LYS A 251 19.56 3.18 -1.44
C LYS A 251 18.51 2.30 -0.76
N LYS A 252 18.76 1.00 -0.74
CA LYS A 252 17.95 0.04 0.02
C LYS A 252 18.04 0.43 1.50
N ARG A 253 16.92 0.85 2.08
CA ARG A 253 16.81 1.16 3.51
C ARG A 253 16.68 -0.11 4.34
#